data_AF-A0A524N9U2-F1
#
_entry.id   AF-A0A524N9U2-F1
#
_cell.length_a   1.000
_cell.length_b   1.000
_cell.length_c   1.000
_cell.angle_alpha   90.00
_cell.angle_beta   90.00
_cell.angle_gamma   90.00
#
_symmetry.space_group_name_H-M   'P 1'
#
loop_
_entity.id
_entity.type
_entity.pdbx_description
1 polymer ?
#
loop_
_entity_poly.entity_id
_entity_poly.type
_entity_poly.pdbx_seq_one_letter_code
_entity_poly.pdbx_strand_id
1 'polypeptide(L)'
;LLRTHVGEQFHFDPPFLHGGVSRLGRDRMVDAFQDGTGPPLLIISLKAGGTGLNLTAASQVIHYDRWWNPAVEDQATDRAWRIGQERTVNVHKLVCEGTVEERIGVVIDDKRKLADAVVGTGEAWLSELSTDELRDLVVLEGDA
;
A
#
# COMPACT_ATOMS: atom_id res chain seq x y z
N LEU A 1 -1.72 -14.05 -14.42
CA LEU A 1 -3.18 -14.02 -14.25
C LEU A 1 -3.72 -12.61 -14.46
N LEU A 2 -3.45 -11.64 -13.57
CA LEU A 2 -3.96 -10.25 -13.75
C LEU A 2 -3.56 -9.61 -15.09
N ARG A 3 -2.26 -9.63 -15.44
CA ARG A 3 -1.77 -9.13 -16.74
C ARG A 3 -2.49 -9.78 -17.94
N THR A 4 -2.64 -11.11 -17.90
CA THR A 4 -3.33 -11.89 -18.94
C THR A 4 -4.79 -11.45 -19.07
N HIS A 5 -5.49 -11.37 -17.93
CA HIS A 5 -6.88 -10.94 -17.90
C HIS A 5 -7.07 -9.51 -18.43
N VAL A 6 -6.16 -8.58 -18.08
CA VAL A 6 -6.19 -7.22 -18.62
C VAL A 6 -5.96 -7.22 -20.14
N GLY A 7 -5.01 -8.01 -20.63
CA GLY A 7 -4.76 -8.15 -22.07
C GLY A 7 -5.96 -8.67 -22.85
N GLU A 8 -6.68 -9.64 -22.28
CA GLU A 8 -7.88 -10.21 -22.87
C GLU A 8 -9.06 -9.24 -22.86
N GLN A 9 -9.29 -8.55 -21.74
CA GLN A 9 -10.47 -7.68 -21.56
C GLN A 9 -10.31 -6.29 -22.17
N PHE A 10 -9.12 -5.71 -22.12
CA PHE A 10 -8.88 -4.31 -22.49
C PHE A 10 -7.98 -4.15 -23.74
N HIS A 11 -7.57 -5.26 -24.35
CA HIS A 11 -6.81 -5.29 -25.61
C HIS A 11 -5.47 -4.52 -25.57
N PHE A 12 -4.84 -4.42 -24.40
CA PHE A 12 -3.48 -3.92 -24.26
C PHE A 12 -2.69 -4.74 -23.24
N ASP A 13 -1.38 -4.81 -23.41
CA ASP A 13 -0.51 -5.57 -22.53
C ASP A 13 0.14 -4.67 -21.46
N PRO A 14 -0.31 -4.68 -20.20
CA PRO A 14 0.28 -3.83 -19.17
C PRO A 14 1.70 -4.31 -18.81
N PRO A 15 2.68 -3.39 -18.67
CA PRO A 15 3.97 -3.74 -18.12
C PRO A 15 3.81 -4.25 -16.67
N PHE A 16 4.65 -5.23 -16.29
CA PHE A 16 4.66 -5.79 -14.94
C PHE A 16 6.04 -5.60 -14.29
N LEU A 17 6.10 -4.70 -13.30
CA LEU A 17 7.30 -4.36 -12.55
C LEU A 17 7.40 -5.25 -11.31
N HIS A 18 8.36 -6.16 -11.32
CA HIS A 18 8.64 -7.07 -10.21
C HIS A 18 10.16 -7.24 -9.97
N GLY A 19 10.52 -7.96 -8.91
CA GLY A 19 11.92 -8.09 -8.47
C GLY A 19 12.88 -8.77 -9.46
N GLY A 20 12.37 -9.42 -10.50
CA GLY A 20 13.17 -10.07 -11.55
C GLY A 20 13.48 -9.16 -12.75
N VAL A 21 12.88 -7.96 -12.81
CA VAL A 21 13.11 -7.02 -13.91
C VAL A 21 14.46 -6.34 -13.72
N SER A 22 15.28 -6.28 -14.78
CA SER A 22 16.56 -5.58 -14.76
C SER A 22 16.37 -4.09 -14.46
N ARG A 23 17.39 -3.44 -13.92
CA ARG A 23 17.33 -1.99 -13.64
C ARG A 23 16.94 -1.18 -14.88
N LEU A 24 17.58 -1.45 -16.02
CA LEU A 24 17.25 -0.78 -17.28
C LEU A 24 15.81 -1.05 -17.74
N GLY A 25 15.31 -2.27 -17.55
CA GLY A 25 13.93 -2.61 -17.88
C GLY A 25 12.93 -1.88 -16.99
N ARG A 26 13.23 -1.77 -15.70
CA ARG A 26 12.43 -1.00 -14.73
C ARG A 26 12.36 0.46 -15.13
N ASP A 27 13.51 1.08 -15.39
CA ASP A 27 13.59 2.51 -15.73
C ASP A 27 12.74 2.79 -16.98
N ARG A 28 12.87 1.97 -18.03
CA ARG A 28 12.02 2.07 -19.23
C ARG A 28 10.53 1.96 -18.97
N MET A 29 10.10 1.03 -18.11
CA MET A 29 8.68 0.86 -17.77
C MET A 29 8.13 2.07 -17.01
N VAL A 30 8.92 2.62 -16.08
CA VAL A 30 8.53 3.80 -15.30
C VAL A 30 8.48 5.03 -16.19
N ASP A 31 9.50 5.24 -17.03
CA ASP A 31 9.56 6.37 -17.95
C ASP A 31 8.37 6.35 -18.91
N ALA A 32 8.09 5.21 -19.56
CA ALA A 32 6.97 5.04 -20.48
C ALA A 32 5.59 5.22 -19.81
N PHE A 33 5.48 4.92 -18.52
CA PHE A 33 4.26 5.17 -17.77
C PHE A 33 4.11 6.66 -17.41
N GLN A 34 5.22 7.30 -17.03
CA GLN A 34 5.25 8.71 -16.63
C GLN A 34 5.05 9.68 -17.80
N ASP A 35 5.57 9.34 -18.98
CA ASP A 35 5.45 10.15 -20.20
C ASP A 35 4.13 9.93 -20.96
N GLY A 36 3.35 8.91 -20.58
CA GLY A 36 2.09 8.54 -21.22
C GLY A 36 2.24 7.90 -22.61
N THR A 37 3.45 7.46 -22.99
CA THR A 37 3.72 6.74 -24.25
C THR A 37 3.41 5.26 -24.14
N GLY A 38 3.39 4.72 -22.92
CA GLY A 38 3.04 3.34 -22.60
C GLY A 38 1.55 3.13 -22.32
N PRO A 39 1.16 1.89 -21.98
CA PRO A 39 -0.20 1.57 -21.59
C PRO A 39 -0.66 2.35 -20.34
N PRO A 40 -1.97 2.60 -20.18
CA PRO A 40 -2.50 3.40 -19.07
C PRO A 40 -2.43 2.69 -17.70
N LEU A 41 -1.96 1.45 -17.66
CA LEU A 41 -1.85 0.62 -16.47
C LEU A 41 -0.44 0.06 -16.33
N LEU A 42 0.18 0.31 -15.19
CA LEU A 42 1.42 -0.31 -14.75
C LEU A 42 1.13 -1.24 -13.58
N ILE A 43 1.38 -2.54 -13.75
CA ILE A 43 1.22 -3.52 -12.66
C ILE A 43 2.54 -3.56 -11.89
N ILE A 44 2.46 -3.48 -10.56
CA ILE A 44 3.64 -3.49 -9.70
C ILE A 44 3.45 -4.53 -8.60
N SER A 45 4.42 -5.43 -8.44
CA SER A 45 4.43 -6.28 -7.25
C SER A 45 4.72 -5.42 -6.01
N LEU A 46 4.04 -5.65 -4.89
CA LEU A 46 4.16 -4.79 -3.71
C LEU A 46 5.61 -4.61 -3.23
N LYS A 47 6.41 -5.68 -3.22
CA LYS A 47 7.83 -5.63 -2.87
C LYS A 47 8.64 -4.70 -3.79
N ALA A 48 8.29 -4.63 -5.07
CA ALA A 48 8.93 -3.70 -6.00
C ALA A 48 8.42 -2.26 -5.83
N GLY A 49 7.16 -2.07 -5.43
CA GLY A 49 6.58 -0.77 -5.08
C GLY A 49 7.25 -0.09 -3.88
N GLY A 50 7.84 -0.87 -2.97
CA GLY A 50 8.65 -0.35 -1.85
C GLY A 50 10.01 0.23 -2.26
N THR A 51 10.46 0.00 -3.49
CA THR A 51 11.71 0.59 -3.99
C THR A 51 11.45 2.00 -4.52
N GLY A 52 12.46 2.87 -4.57
CA GLY A 52 12.38 4.32 -4.82
C GLY A 52 11.76 4.79 -6.15
N LEU A 53 10.53 4.39 -6.46
CA LEU A 53 9.81 4.73 -7.69
C LEU A 53 9.16 6.12 -7.58
N ASN A 54 9.05 6.80 -8.73
CA ASN A 54 8.29 8.02 -8.88
C ASN A 54 7.17 7.78 -9.91
N LEU A 55 5.92 7.78 -9.46
CA LEU A 55 4.75 7.40 -10.25
C LEU A 55 3.70 8.52 -10.27
N THR A 56 4.14 9.78 -10.33
CA THR A 56 3.28 10.97 -10.29
C THR A 56 2.32 11.11 -11.47
N ALA A 57 2.47 10.32 -12.54
CA ALA A 57 1.47 10.26 -13.61
C ALA A 57 0.22 9.46 -13.17
N ALA A 58 0.33 8.59 -12.16
CA ALA A 58 -0.80 7.83 -11.65
C ALA A 58 -1.76 8.73 -10.86
N SER A 59 -3.03 8.76 -11.25
CA SER A 59 -4.13 9.36 -10.48
C SER A 59 -5.02 8.30 -9.81
N GLN A 60 -4.80 7.03 -10.12
CA GLN A 60 -5.54 5.89 -9.56
C GLN A 60 -4.52 4.86 -9.08
N VAL A 61 -4.65 4.44 -7.82
CA VAL A 61 -3.87 3.38 -7.21
C VAL A 61 -4.83 2.29 -6.75
N ILE A 62 -4.59 1.05 -7.17
CA ILE A 62 -5.40 -0.10 -6.78
C ILE A 62 -4.49 -1.08 -6.04
N HIS A 63 -4.72 -1.24 -4.74
CA HIS A 63 -4.16 -2.32 -3.95
C HIS A 63 -5.02 -3.57 -4.18
N TYR A 64 -4.50 -4.46 -5.01
CA TYR A 64 -5.24 -5.66 -5.44
C TYR A 64 -5.37 -6.70 -4.33
N ASP A 65 -4.34 -6.84 -3.49
CA ASP A 65 -4.30 -7.74 -2.34
C ASP A 65 -4.01 -6.92 -1.08
N ARG A 66 -4.57 -7.33 0.07
CA ARG A 66 -4.26 -6.70 1.36
C ARG A 66 -2.90 -7.15 1.87
N TRP A 67 -2.05 -6.19 2.19
CA TRP A 67 -0.78 -6.49 2.87
C TRP A 67 -0.91 -6.35 4.37
N TRP A 68 -0.34 -7.29 5.11
CA TRP A 68 -0.40 -7.34 6.57
C TRP A 68 0.32 -6.17 7.25
N ASN A 69 1.26 -5.51 6.55
CA ASN A 69 1.99 -4.36 7.06
C ASN A 69 1.52 -3.06 6.38
N PRO A 70 0.71 -2.23 7.05
CA PRO A 70 0.17 -1.00 6.46
C PRO A 70 1.25 -0.06 5.91
N ALA A 71 2.40 0.04 6.56
CA ALA A 71 3.46 0.96 6.16
C ALA A 71 4.04 0.66 4.78
N VAL A 72 4.02 -0.62 4.36
CA VAL A 72 4.50 -1.01 3.02
C VAL A 72 3.48 -0.60 1.95
N GLU A 73 2.19 -0.72 2.25
CA GLU A 73 1.10 -0.33 1.36
C GLU A 73 1.01 1.20 1.22
N ASP A 74 1.15 1.92 2.33
CA ASP A 74 1.21 3.38 2.36
C ASP A 74 2.43 3.86 1.55
N GLN A 75 3.61 3.25 1.76
CA GLN A 75 4.81 3.57 0.98
C GLN A 75 4.64 3.32 -0.52
N ALA A 76 3.88 2.29 -0.92
CA ALA A 76 3.57 2.03 -2.31
C ALA A 76 2.62 3.10 -2.89
N THR A 77 1.67 3.57 -2.08
CA THR A 77 0.75 4.68 -2.40
C THR A 77 1.48 6.01 -2.57
N ASP A 78 2.43 6.30 -1.68
CA ASP A 78 3.26 7.52 -1.69
C ASP A 78 4.14 7.66 -2.94
N ARG A 79 4.24 6.60 -3.76
CA ARG A 79 4.91 6.69 -5.06
C ARG A 79 4.10 7.49 -6.07
N ALA A 80 2.77 7.42 -5.98
CA ALA A 80 1.85 8.22 -6.79
C ALA A 80 1.56 9.58 -6.13
N TRP A 81 1.46 9.61 -4.80
CA TRP A 81 1.28 10.85 -4.03
C TRP A 81 2.64 11.44 -3.63
N ARG A 82 3.32 12.07 -4.61
CA ARG A 82 4.67 12.63 -4.43
C ARG A 82 4.78 14.04 -5.05
N ILE A 83 5.86 14.75 -4.70
CA ILE A 83 6.21 16.04 -5.33
C ILE A 83 6.24 15.87 -6.86
N GLY A 84 5.50 16.73 -7.57
CA GLY A 84 5.32 16.64 -9.03
C GLY A 84 4.02 15.95 -9.46
N GLN A 85 3.17 15.54 -8.51
CA GLN A 85 1.78 15.16 -8.79
C GLN A 85 0.91 16.40 -8.99
N GLU A 86 0.11 16.40 -10.05
CA GLU A 86 -0.79 17.52 -10.42
C GLU A 86 -2.27 17.15 -10.33
N ARG A 87 -2.59 15.87 -10.10
CA ARG A 87 -3.95 15.32 -10.06
C ARG A 87 -4.27 14.73 -8.70
N THR A 88 -5.55 14.73 -8.34
CA THR A 88 -6.05 13.98 -7.18
C THR A 88 -5.75 12.49 -7.36
N VAL A 89 -5.08 11.90 -6.39
CA VAL A 89 -4.79 10.45 -6.35
C VAL A 89 -5.90 9.75 -5.58
N ASN A 90 -6.62 8.85 -6.24
CA ASN A 90 -7.63 8.01 -5.61
C ASN A 90 -7.02 6.63 -5.33
N VAL A 91 -7.23 6.13 -4.11
CA VAL A 91 -6.65 4.87 -3.65
C VAL A 91 -7.78 3.90 -3.36
N HIS A 92 -7.78 2.79 -4.07
CA HIS A 92 -8.77 1.71 -3.93
C HIS A 92 -8.07 0.51 -3.29
N LYS A 93 -8.64 -0.01 -2.20
CA LYS A 93 -8.14 -1.21 -1.52
C LYS A 93 -9.19 -2.30 -1.68
N LEU A 94 -8.88 -3.33 -2.45
CA LEU A 94 -9.78 -4.46 -2.61
C LEU A 94 -9.72 -5.33 -1.35
N VAL A 95 -10.87 -5.84 -0.93
CA VAL A 95 -11.02 -6.74 0.21
C VAL A 95 -12.04 -7.79 -0.17
N CYS A 96 -11.72 -9.06 0.02
CA CYS A 96 -12.68 -10.15 -0.09
C CYS A 96 -13.44 -10.33 1.23
N GLU A 97 -14.73 -10.02 1.22
CA GLU A 97 -15.64 -10.21 2.37
C GLU A 97 -15.68 -11.67 2.83
N GLY A 98 -15.76 -11.88 4.15
CA GLY A 98 -15.83 -13.23 4.73
C GLY A 98 -14.53 -14.03 4.63
N THR A 99 -13.43 -13.42 4.20
CA THR A 99 -12.11 -14.05 4.14
C THR A 99 -11.19 -13.54 5.25
N VAL A 100 -9.99 -14.13 5.32
CA VAL A 100 -8.94 -13.67 6.25
C VAL A 100 -8.55 -12.20 6.02
N GLU A 101 -8.77 -11.65 4.82
CA GLU A 101 -8.43 -10.25 4.50
C GLU A 101 -9.24 -9.25 5.33
N GLU A 102 -10.51 -9.55 5.60
CA GLU A 102 -11.38 -8.73 6.43
C GLU A 102 -10.87 -8.68 7.89
N ARG A 103 -10.49 -9.85 8.43
CA ARG A 103 -9.92 -9.94 9.79
C ARG A 103 -8.58 -9.19 9.89
N ILE A 104 -7.72 -9.32 8.88
CA ILE A 104 -6.46 -8.57 8.80
C ILE A 104 -6.74 -7.06 8.76
N GLY A 105 -7.76 -6.62 8.04
CA GLY A 105 -8.22 -5.23 8.03
C GLY A 105 -8.51 -4.70 9.42
N VAL A 106 -9.34 -5.43 10.20
CA VAL A 106 -9.69 -5.07 11.58
C VAL A 106 -8.45 -4.96 12.47
N VAL A 107 -7.56 -5.97 12.44
CA VAL A 107 -6.33 -5.97 13.25
C VAL A 107 -5.40 -4.80 12.91
N ILE A 108 -5.26 -4.46 11.63
CA ILE A 108 -4.44 -3.33 11.19
C ILE A 108 -5.03 -2.00 11.67
N ASP A 109 -6.34 -1.83 11.55
CA ASP A 109 -7.02 -0.61 11.97
C ASP A 109 -6.96 -0.44 13.49
N ASP A 110 -7.09 -1.51 14.26
CA ASP A 110 -6.97 -1.46 15.71
C ASP A 110 -5.53 -1.16 16.16
N LYS A 111 -4.53 -1.76 15.49
CA LYS A 111 -3.12 -1.37 15.70
C LYS A 111 -2.84 0.09 15.38
N ARG A 112 -3.44 0.62 14.30
CA ARG A 112 -3.31 2.05 13.95
C ARG A 112 -3.95 2.95 14.98
N LYS A 113 -5.19 2.66 15.39
CA LYS A 113 -5.89 3.42 16.45
C LYS A 113 -5.06 3.45 17.74
N LEU A 114 -4.47 2.33 18.12
CA LEU A 114 -3.60 2.24 19.28
C LEU A 114 -2.36 3.13 19.12
N ALA A 115 -1.68 3.04 17.97
CA ALA A 115 -0.51 3.87 17.68
C ALA A 115 -0.85 5.37 17.65
N ASP A 116 -1.98 5.76 17.04
CA ASP A 116 -2.44 7.14 16.97
C ASP A 116 -2.82 7.68 18.35
N ALA A 117 -3.47 6.85 19.20
CA ALA A 117 -3.76 7.18 20.59
C ALA A 117 -2.48 7.38 21.42
N VAL A 118 -1.39 6.69 21.06
CA VAL A 118 -0.09 6.82 21.71
C VAL A 118 0.67 8.07 21.28
N VAL A 119 0.57 8.44 20.00
CA VAL A 119 1.34 9.52 19.38
C VAL A 119 0.62 10.87 19.48
N GLY A 120 -0.72 10.91 19.40
CA GLY A 120 -1.52 12.14 19.33
C GLY A 120 -1.61 12.95 20.64
N THR A 121 -1.25 12.34 21.76
CA THR A 121 -1.37 12.88 23.12
C THR A 121 -0.02 13.27 23.74
N GLY A 122 1.08 13.16 22.98
CA GLY A 122 2.46 13.27 23.51
C GLY A 122 2.79 12.14 24.48
N GLU A 123 3.99 12.06 25.07
CA GLU A 123 4.26 11.01 26.09
C GLU A 123 3.53 11.26 27.43
N ALA A 124 2.73 12.34 27.53
CA ALA A 124 2.08 12.77 28.77
C ALA A 124 0.95 11.83 29.23
N TRP A 125 0.08 11.38 28.32
CA TRP A 125 -1.02 10.46 28.67
C TRP A 125 -0.51 9.09 29.16
N LEU A 126 0.68 8.63 28.73
CA LEU A 126 1.29 7.41 29.26
C LEU A 126 1.53 7.52 30.78
N SER A 127 1.75 8.74 31.30
CA SER A 127 1.90 9.00 32.73
C SER A 127 0.56 9.15 33.47
N GLU A 128 -0.54 9.32 32.73
CA GLU A 128 -1.90 9.44 33.27
C GLU A 128 -2.65 8.11 33.31
N LEU A 129 -2.20 7.12 32.53
CA LEU A 129 -2.74 5.76 32.58
C LEU A 129 -2.41 5.08 33.91
N SER A 130 -3.39 4.36 34.44
CA SER A 130 -3.19 3.46 35.56
C SER A 130 -2.31 2.27 35.15
N THR A 131 -1.69 1.62 36.14
CA THR A 131 -0.85 0.43 35.94
C THR A 131 -1.60 -0.69 35.20
N ASP A 132 -2.91 -0.80 35.39
CA ASP A 132 -3.74 -1.83 34.74
C ASP A 132 -4.03 -1.47 33.28
N GLU A 133 -4.32 -0.20 32.97
CA GLU A 133 -4.49 0.26 31.59
C GLU A 133 -3.19 0.17 30.78
N LEU A 134 -2.05 0.49 31.40
CA LEU A 134 -0.73 0.28 30.80
C LEU A 134 -0.48 -1.20 30.54
N ARG A 135 -0.80 -2.08 31.50
CA ARG A 135 -0.65 -3.53 31.35
C ARG A 135 -1.47 -4.03 30.16
N ASP A 136 -2.75 -3.67 30.07
CA ASP A 136 -3.63 -4.09 28.98
C ASP A 136 -3.15 -3.59 27.61
N LEU A 137 -2.46 -2.44 27.56
CA LEU A 137 -1.86 -1.90 26.35
C LEU A 137 -0.65 -2.70 25.84
N VAL A 138 0.14 -3.34 26.73
CA VAL A 138 1.37 -4.08 26.38
C VAL A 138 1.24 -5.60 26.47
N VAL A 139 0.13 -6.12 27.01
CA VAL A 139 -0.12 -7.55 27.06
C VAL A 139 -0.44 -8.07 25.66
N LEU A 140 0.44 -8.92 25.15
CA LEU A 140 0.14 -9.76 23.99
C LEU A 140 -0.91 -10.79 24.40
N GLU A 141 -2.11 -10.71 23.83
CA GLU A 141 -3.05 -11.84 23.87
C GLU A 141 -2.40 -13.02 23.12
N GLY A 142 -2.09 -14.08 23.85
CA GLY A 142 -1.58 -15.32 23.29
C GLY A 142 -2.67 -16.02 22.48
N ASP A 143 -2.29 -16.52 21.30
CA ASP A 143 -3.14 -17.17 20.31
C ASP A 143 -4.14 -18.17 20.92
N ALA A 144 -5.43 -18.00 20.59
CA ALA A 144 -6.51 -18.97 20.79
C ALA A 144 -6.57 -20.00 19.66
#